data_AF-A0A4Q4KQI6-F1
#
_entry.id   AF-A0A4Q4KQI6-F1
#
_cell.length_a   1.000
_cell.length_b   1.000
_cell.length_c   1.000
_cell.angle_alpha   90.00
_cell.angle_beta   90.00
_cell.angle_gamma   90.00
#
_symmetry.space_group_name_H-M   'P 1'
#
loop_
_entity.id
_entity.type
_entity.pdbx_description
1 polymer ?
#
loop_
_entity_poly.entity_id
_entity_poly.type
_entity_poly.pdbx_seq_one_letter_code
_entity_poly.pdbx_strand_id
1 'polypeptide(L)'
;MDVHFDIVRIGEIRKNFLAEKLLKQNLISLKDNIVRFFKEYTDKDLKVIHLIVIIPGKGYVVSVDAENIKDSLMKIDFINAFSNFIYKGRSSTIDQNMHNRVF
;
A
#
# COMPACT_ATOMS: atom_id res chain seq x y z
N MET A 1 8.27 14.89 3.98
CA MET A 1 7.26 13.96 4.52
C MET A 1 7.88 12.57 4.61
N ASP A 2 7.76 11.92 5.75
CA ASP A 2 8.17 10.52 5.96
C ASP A 2 6.97 9.61 5.69
N VAL A 3 7.19 8.46 5.05
CA VAL A 3 6.11 7.53 4.67
C VAL A 3 6.44 6.15 5.19
N HIS A 4 5.63 5.68 6.14
CA HIS A 4 5.76 4.37 6.75
C HIS A 4 4.77 3.41 6.11
N PHE A 5 5.24 2.19 5.85
CA PHE A 5 4.45 1.16 5.20
C PHE A 5 4.34 -0.06 6.09
N ASP A 6 3.13 -0.37 6.52
CA ASP A 6 2.78 -1.68 7.01
C ASP A 6 2.44 -2.58 5.82
N ILE A 7 2.93 -3.82 5.81
CA ILE A 7 2.67 -4.77 4.74
C ILE A 7 1.77 -5.88 5.27
N VAL A 8 0.60 -6.05 4.67
CA VAL A 8 -0.36 -7.10 5.02
C VAL A 8 -0.51 -8.04 3.85
N ARG A 9 -0.39 -9.35 4.10
CA ARG A 9 -0.71 -10.36 3.09
C ARG A 9 -2.11 -10.93 3.31
N ILE A 10 -2.91 -10.92 2.25
CA ILE A 10 -4.21 -11.61 2.24
C ILE A 10 -4.05 -12.93 1.48
N GLY A 11 -3.99 -14.03 2.21
CA GLY A 11 -3.76 -15.37 1.68
C GLY A 11 -2.32 -15.87 1.88
N GLU A 12 -1.97 -16.98 1.23
CA GLU A 12 -0.70 -17.68 1.47
C GLU A 12 0.47 -17.16 0.60
N ILE A 13 1.70 -17.48 1.04
CA ILE A 13 2.92 -17.28 0.25
C ILE A 13 2.93 -18.25 -0.93
N ARG A 14 3.40 -17.79 -2.09
CA ARG A 14 3.46 -18.64 -3.28
C ARG A 14 4.60 -19.63 -3.19
N LYS A 15 4.29 -20.89 -3.53
CA LYS A 15 5.30 -21.92 -3.78
C LYS A 15 6.18 -21.60 -4.99
N ASN A 16 5.61 -20.89 -5.99
CA ASN A 16 6.36 -20.45 -7.16
C ASN A 16 7.22 -19.22 -6.83
N PHE A 17 8.54 -19.43 -6.78
CA PHE A 17 9.51 -18.39 -6.46
C PHE A 17 9.50 -17.20 -7.43
N LEU A 18 9.36 -17.43 -8.74
CA LEU A 18 9.35 -16.35 -9.73
C LEU A 18 8.12 -15.46 -9.57
N ALA A 19 6.96 -16.08 -9.32
CA ALA A 19 5.71 -15.36 -9.08
C ALA A 19 5.79 -14.50 -7.81
N GLU A 20 6.47 -15.00 -6.77
CA GLU A 20 6.70 -14.26 -5.52
C GLU A 20 7.73 -13.13 -5.71
N LYS A 21 8.78 -13.37 -6.50
CA LYS A 21 9.78 -12.35 -6.86
C LYS A 21 9.13 -11.18 -7.62
N LEU A 22 8.24 -11.47 -8.57
CA LEU A 22 7.52 -10.44 -9.31
C LEU A 22 6.60 -9.61 -8.41
N LEU A 23 5.91 -10.23 -7.46
CA LEU A 23 5.13 -9.51 -6.44
C LEU A 23 6.00 -8.56 -5.60
N LYS A 24 7.19 -9.01 -5.18
CA LYS A 24 8.13 -8.14 -4.44
C LYS A 24 8.60 -6.95 -5.27
N GLN A 25 8.86 -7.14 -6.57
CA GLN A 25 9.22 -6.03 -7.45
C GLN A 25 8.07 -5.02 -7.59
N ASN A 26 6.83 -5.50 -7.77
CA ASN A 26 5.66 -4.64 -7.85
C ASN A 26 5.41 -3.88 -6.54
N LEU A 27 5.64 -4.53 -5.39
CA LEU A 27 5.60 -3.89 -4.07
C LEU A 27 6.60 -2.73 -3.96
N ILE A 28 7.87 -2.99 -4.31
CA ILE A 28 8.92 -1.96 -4.26
C ILE A 28 8.56 -0.79 -5.16
N SER A 29 8.16 -1.07 -6.41
CA SER A 29 7.77 -0.03 -7.36
C SER A 29 6.58 0.81 -6.87
N LEU A 30 5.56 0.18 -6.26
CA LEU A 30 4.43 0.90 -5.70
C LEU A 30 4.88 1.81 -4.54
N LYS A 31 5.68 1.29 -3.60
CA LYS A 31 6.20 2.09 -2.47
C LYS A 31 7.01 3.29 -2.95
N ASP A 32 7.88 3.10 -3.94
CA ASP A 32 8.71 4.18 -4.49
C ASP A 32 7.86 5.27 -5.16
N ASN A 33 6.84 4.87 -5.91
CA ASN A 33 5.92 5.82 -6.54
C ASN A 33 5.11 6.61 -5.50
N ILE A 34 4.65 5.94 -4.43
CA ILE A 34 3.93 6.59 -3.33
C ILE A 34 4.84 7.58 -2.60
N VAL A 35 6.08 7.19 -2.28
CA VAL A 35 7.05 8.09 -1.64
C VAL A 35 7.32 9.30 -2.51
N ARG A 36 7.43 9.13 -3.84
CA ARG A 36 7.60 10.25 -4.77
C ARG A 36 6.39 11.18 -4.77
N PHE A 37 5.18 10.63 -4.83
CA PHE A 37 3.94 11.40 -4.76
C PHE A 37 3.90 12.30 -3.51
N PHE A 38 4.19 11.75 -2.33
CA PHE A 38 4.16 12.52 -1.09
C PHE A 38 5.35 13.48 -0.91
N LYS A 39 6.47 13.27 -1.62
CA LYS A 39 7.58 14.25 -1.65
C LYS A 39 7.21 15.54 -2.37
N GLU A 40 6.24 15.50 -3.27
CA GLU A 40 5.77 16.68 -4.01
C GLU A 40 4.82 17.55 -3.16
N TYR A 41 4.21 16.98 -2.10
CA TYR A 41 3.46 17.74 -1.10
C TYR A 41 4.41 18.48 -0.16
N THR A 42 4.38 19.82 -0.24
CA THR A 42 5.22 20.73 0.56
C THR A 42 4.60 21.13 1.90
N ASP A 43 3.49 20.50 2.28
CA ASP A 43 2.74 20.91 3.46
C ASP A 43 3.48 20.63 4.78
N LYS A 44 3.59 21.65 5.63
CA LYS A 44 4.53 21.68 6.77
C LYS A 44 4.02 20.90 7.99
N ASP A 45 2.73 20.62 8.06
CA ASP A 45 2.09 20.06 9.25
C ASP A 45 1.97 18.52 9.23
N LEU A 46 2.04 17.90 8.05
CA LEU A 46 2.04 16.45 7.92
C LEU A 46 3.46 15.92 7.73
N LYS A 47 4.11 15.60 8.86
CA LYS A 47 5.48 15.08 8.84
C LYS A 47 5.55 13.59 8.50
N VAL A 48 4.54 12.80 8.86
CA VAL A 48 4.54 11.34 8.74
C VAL A 48 3.20 10.85 8.20
N ILE A 49 3.23 9.97 7.20
CA ILE A 49 2.06 9.22 6.71
C ILE A 49 2.28 7.74 6.97
N HIS A 50 1.26 7.06 7.49
CA HIS A 50 1.24 5.62 7.65
C HIS A 50 0.27 5.02 6.63
N LEU A 51 0.75 4.08 5.82
CA LEU A 51 -0.05 3.36 4.83
C LEU A 51 0.05 1.87 5.03
N ILE A 52 -1.01 1.17 4.66
CA ILE A 52 -1.02 -0.28 4.62
C ILE A 52 -0.96 -0.71 3.16
N VAL A 53 0.03 -1.53 2.81
CA VAL A 53 0.17 -2.16 1.50
C VAL A 53 -0.29 -3.60 1.59
N ILE A 54 -1.20 -3.97 0.71
CA ILE A 54 -1.83 -5.27 0.66
C ILE A 54 -1.18 -6.09 -0.46
N ILE A 55 -0.60 -7.23 -0.08
CA ILE A 55 -0.11 -8.26 -1.00
C ILE A 55 -1.19 -9.34 -1.14
N PRO A 56 -1.71 -9.61 -2.35
CA PRO A 56 -2.70 -10.64 -2.53
C PRO A 56 -2.06 -12.03 -2.67
N GLY A 57 -2.76 -13.06 -2.19
CA GLY A 57 -2.39 -14.46 -2.43
C GLY A 57 -2.50 -14.86 -3.91
N LYS A 58 -3.40 -14.23 -4.68
CA LYS A 58 -3.64 -14.47 -6.11
C LYS A 58 -3.43 -13.20 -6.95
N GLY A 59 -2.94 -13.32 -8.19
CA GLY A 59 -2.67 -12.18 -9.09
C GLY A 59 -1.35 -11.45 -8.81
N TYR A 60 -1.02 -10.38 -9.52
CA TYR A 60 0.27 -9.69 -9.33
C TYR A 60 0.15 -8.23 -8.89
N VAL A 61 -1.08 -7.78 -8.66
CA VAL A 61 -1.38 -6.38 -8.34
C VAL A 61 -1.38 -6.22 -6.83
N VAL A 62 -0.32 -5.60 -6.31
CA VAL A 62 -0.30 -5.08 -4.94
C VAL A 62 -1.21 -3.86 -4.85
N SER A 63 -1.81 -3.64 -3.69
CA SER A 63 -2.71 -2.51 -3.47
C SER A 63 -2.37 -1.77 -2.18
N VAL A 64 -2.90 -0.58 -2.01
CA VAL A 64 -2.68 0.26 -0.84
C VAL A 64 -4.02 0.70 -0.28
N ASP A 65 -4.11 0.73 1.05
CA ASP A 65 -5.23 1.33 1.75
C ASP A 65 -4.96 2.83 2.00
N ALA A 66 -5.92 3.65 1.56
CA ALA A 66 -5.88 5.10 1.69
C ALA A 66 -6.69 5.61 2.90
N GLU A 67 -7.29 4.73 3.71
CA GLU A 67 -8.10 5.14 4.86
C GLU A 67 -7.33 6.01 5.86
N ASN A 68 -6.04 5.73 6.07
CA ASN A 68 -5.19 6.43 7.03
C ASN A 68 -4.73 7.84 6.59
N ILE A 69 -5.03 8.27 5.35
CA ILE A 69 -4.73 9.63 4.90
C ILE A 69 -5.80 10.58 5.47
N LYS A 70 -5.41 11.40 6.46
CA LYS A 70 -6.34 12.28 7.20
C LYS A 70 -6.77 13.52 6.41
N ASP A 71 -5.86 14.09 5.61
CA ASP A 71 -6.17 15.25 4.78
C ASP A 71 -7.04 14.81 3.60
N SER A 72 -8.23 15.41 3.48
CA SER A 72 -9.21 15.01 2.47
C SER A 72 -8.76 15.33 1.04
N LEU A 73 -8.07 16.45 0.81
CA LEU A 73 -7.62 16.85 -0.51
C LEU A 73 -6.49 15.93 -0.96
N MET A 74 -5.51 15.73 -0.09
CA MET A 74 -4.42 14.77 -0.30
C MET A 74 -4.93 13.36 -0.53
N LYS A 75 -5.96 12.92 0.22
CA LYS A 75 -6.57 11.60 0.03
C LYS A 75 -7.23 11.49 -1.34
N ILE A 76 -7.95 12.50 -1.80
CA ILE A 76 -8.59 12.52 -3.13
C ILE A 76 -7.51 12.45 -4.21
N ASP A 77 -6.49 13.28 -4.12
CA ASP A 77 -5.39 13.31 -5.10
C ASP A 77 -4.64 11.97 -5.13
N PHE A 78 -4.40 11.38 -3.96
CA PHE A 78 -3.79 10.05 -3.84
C PHE A 78 -4.66 8.97 -4.49
N ILE A 79 -5.96 8.95 -4.21
CA ILE A 79 -6.89 7.98 -4.81
C ILE A 79 -6.94 8.15 -6.34
N ASN A 80 -6.90 9.39 -6.83
CA ASN A 80 -6.89 9.66 -8.26
C ASN A 80 -5.60 9.16 -8.93
N ALA A 81 -4.44 9.47 -8.32
CA ALA A 81 -3.13 9.05 -8.83
C ALA A 81 -2.94 7.52 -8.81
N PHE A 82 -3.49 6.85 -7.80
CA PHE A 82 -3.28 5.42 -7.55
C PHE A 82 -4.55 4.57 -7.71
N SER A 83 -5.56 5.04 -8.44
CA SER A 83 -6.90 4.43 -8.54
C SER A 83 -6.92 2.92 -8.83
N ASN A 84 -5.97 2.44 -9.64
CA ASN A 84 -5.83 1.01 -9.98
C ASN A 84 -5.16 0.16 -8.88
N PHE A 85 -4.50 0.81 -7.93
CA PHE A 85 -3.80 0.21 -6.81
C PHE A 85 -4.51 0.46 -5.47
N ILE A 86 -5.64 1.18 -5.44
CA ILE A 86 -6.43 1.32 -4.21
C ILE A 86 -7.09 -0.02 -3.88
N TYR A 87 -6.94 -0.45 -2.62
CA TYR A 87 -7.62 -1.63 -2.12
C TYR A 87 -9.14 -1.39 -2.09
N LYS A 88 -9.89 -2.25 -2.79
CA LYS A 88 -11.36 -2.18 -2.91
C LYS A 88 -12.08 -3.21 -2.03
N GLY A 89 -11.34 -3.98 -1.23
CA GLY A 89 -11.91 -4.97 -0.32
C GLY A 89 -12.40 -4.33 0.98
N ARG A 90 -12.90 -5.15 1.89
CA ARG A 90 -13.35 -4.70 3.22
C ARG A 90 -12.15 -4.46 4.13
N SER A 91 -12.15 -3.36 4.88
CA SER A 91 -11.10 -3.03 5.87
C SER A 91 -10.98 -4.13 6.94
N SER A 92 -12.09 -4.77 7.31
CA SER A 92 -12.10 -5.95 8.20
C SER A 92 -11.21 -7.09 7.72
N THR A 93 -11.02 -7.25 6.41
CA THR A 93 -10.13 -8.27 5.84
C THR A 93 -8.67 -7.93 6.11
N ILE A 94 -8.31 -6.65 6.09
CA ILE A 94 -6.97 -6.17 6.45
C ILE A 94 -6.73 -6.48 7.93
N ASP A 95 -7.67 -6.10 8.80
CA ASP A 95 -7.58 -6.33 10.26
C ASP A 95 -7.40 -7.81 10.59
N GLN A 96 -8.20 -8.67 9.96
CA GLN A 96 -8.11 -10.12 10.12
C GLN A 96 -6.76 -10.67 9.68
N ASN A 97 -6.05 -10.02 8.77
CA ASN A 97 -4.75 -10.45 8.25
C ASN A 97 -3.58 -9.64 8.81
N MET A 98 -3.79 -8.75 9.78
CA MET A 98 -2.71 -7.97 10.40
C MET A 98 -1.64 -8.85 11.09
N HIS A 99 -1.98 -10.08 11.48
CA HIS A 99 -1.01 -11.03 12.01
C HIS A 99 -0.12 -11.67 10.92
N ASN A 100 -0.51 -11.57 9.64
CA ASN A 100 0.26 -12.00 8.48
C ASN A 100 1.15 -10.87 7.93
N ARG A 101 1.62 -9.99 8.82
CA ARG A 101 2.56 -8.92 8.48
C ARG A 101 3.86 -9.55 7.98
N VAL A 102 4.22 -9.22 6.74
CA VAL A 102 5.46 -9.72 6.12
C VAL A 102 6.52 -8.64 6.31
N PHE A 103 7.53 -8.94 7.13
CA PHE A 103 8.69 -8.09 7.42
C PHE A 103 9.52 -7.81 6.16
#